data_AF-A0A9N8W1Z9-F1
#
_entry.id   AF-A0A9N8W1Z9-F1
#
_cell.length_a   1.000
_cell.length_b   1.000
_cell.length_c   1.000
_cell.angle_alpha   90.00
_cell.angle_beta   90.00
_cell.angle_gamma   90.00
#
_symmetry.space_group_name_H-M   'P 1'
#
loop_
_entity.id
_entity.type
_entity.pdbx_description
1 polymer ?
#
loop_
_entity_poly.entity_id
_entity_poly.type
_entity_poly.pdbx_seq_one_letter_code
_entity_poly.pdbx_strand_id
1 'polypeptide(L)'
;MVFKYGYVIGEHISSIAITSGMIMQPSHVPDVINLSVTNASRFILIGTKSEILEWLRDHSTVIIQTSLFDNPDEAPHIKIPDAVIDLLPCYGSEAHQKSFLETINPLAHPDPTTESVRLEFRAINPKLDDEIDEQYFRLVVERGKTIGEIYDETANAWDKVVYPSLLDNLVKIAVAPVQTFNK
;
A
#
# COMPACT_ATOMS: atom_id res chain seq x y z
N MET A 1 15.13 -9.24 -4.19
CA MET A 1 13.95 -9.68 -3.41
C MET A 1 13.05 -10.45 -4.36
N VAL A 2 12.24 -11.41 -3.91
CA VAL A 2 11.30 -12.16 -4.77
C VAL A 2 9.93 -11.50 -4.66
N PHE A 3 9.25 -11.27 -5.79
CA PHE A 3 7.86 -10.80 -5.84
C PHE A 3 6.95 -11.67 -4.96
N LYS A 4 6.08 -11.04 -4.16
CA LYS A 4 5.14 -11.74 -3.26
C LYS A 4 3.77 -11.10 -3.34
N TYR A 5 2.74 -11.90 -3.14
CA TYR A 5 1.37 -11.41 -3.02
C TYR A 5 0.57 -12.25 -2.04
N GLY A 6 -0.51 -11.67 -1.51
CA GLY A 6 -1.44 -12.43 -0.67
C GLY A 6 -2.15 -11.59 0.37
N TYR A 7 -2.91 -12.28 1.21
CA TYR A 7 -3.62 -11.65 2.32
C TYR A 7 -2.68 -11.44 3.51
N VAL A 8 -2.82 -10.29 4.16
CA VAL A 8 -2.05 -9.97 5.35
C VAL A 8 -2.79 -10.44 6.58
N ILE A 9 -2.10 -11.21 7.44
CA ILE A 9 -2.63 -11.70 8.71
C ILE A 9 -1.70 -11.28 9.85
N GLY A 10 -2.29 -10.76 10.93
CA GLY A 10 -1.55 -10.42 12.16
C GLY A 10 -0.74 -9.12 12.12
N GLU A 11 -0.81 -8.36 11.02
CA GLU A 11 -0.29 -6.98 11.03
C GLU A 11 -1.33 -6.06 11.65
N HIS A 12 -0.88 -5.29 12.64
CA HIS A 12 -1.61 -4.22 13.26
C HIS A 12 -0.90 -2.91 12.95
N ILE A 13 -1.61 -2.01 12.27
CA ILE A 13 -1.13 -0.65 12.02
C ILE A 13 -1.76 0.24 13.10
N SER A 14 -0.95 0.74 14.01
CA SER A 14 -1.34 1.83 14.93
C SER A 14 -0.53 3.08 14.62
N SER A 15 -0.94 4.23 15.16
CA SER A 15 -0.22 5.51 15.01
C SER A 15 1.21 5.48 15.56
N ILE A 16 1.61 4.42 16.27
CA ILE A 16 2.87 4.34 17.01
C ILE A 16 3.73 3.15 16.56
N ALA A 17 3.12 2.11 15.97
CA ALA A 17 3.83 0.91 15.56
C ALA A 17 3.09 0.15 14.45
N ILE A 18 3.88 -0.38 13.51
CA ILE A 18 3.48 -1.38 12.52
C ILE A 18 4.05 -2.71 12.97
N THR A 19 3.21 -3.71 13.27
CA THR A 19 3.69 -5.06 13.57
C THR A 19 3.97 -5.83 12.28
N SER A 20 5.00 -6.67 12.26
CA SER A 20 5.29 -7.51 11.08
C SER A 20 4.20 -8.57 10.93
N GLY A 21 3.29 -8.40 9.96
CA GLY A 21 2.31 -9.42 9.60
C GLY A 21 2.89 -10.50 8.73
N MET A 22 2.17 -11.61 8.63
CA MET A 22 2.46 -12.68 7.68
C MET A 22 1.63 -12.49 6.42
N ILE A 23 2.27 -12.66 5.26
CA ILE A 23 1.59 -12.72 3.97
C ILE A 23 1.20 -14.17 3.71
N MET A 24 -0.10 -14.44 3.71
CA MET A 24 -0.66 -15.70 3.25
C MET A 24 -0.90 -15.63 1.75
N GLN A 25 0.05 -16.18 0.99
CA GLN A 25 -0.07 -16.33 -0.45
C GLN A 25 -1.05 -17.48 -0.76
N PRO A 26 -2.13 -17.24 -1.52
CA PRO A 26 -3.04 -18.30 -1.93
C PRO A 26 -2.36 -19.20 -2.98
N SER A 27 -2.73 -20.49 -2.99
CA SER A 27 -2.15 -21.50 -3.90
C SER A 27 -2.30 -21.15 -5.39
N HIS A 28 -3.35 -20.40 -5.72
CA HIS A 28 -3.61 -19.83 -7.04
C HIS A 28 -4.03 -18.37 -6.85
N VAL A 29 -3.82 -17.54 -7.87
CA VAL A 29 -4.39 -16.18 -7.86
C VAL A 29 -5.92 -16.30 -7.82
N PRO A 30 -6.59 -15.65 -6.85
CA PRO A 30 -8.03 -15.77 -6.73
C PRO A 30 -8.73 -15.01 -7.86
N ASP A 31 -9.88 -15.51 -8.31
CA ASP A 31 -10.74 -14.79 -9.25
C ASP A 31 -11.31 -13.50 -8.63
N VAL A 32 -11.44 -13.48 -7.30
CA VAL A 32 -11.93 -12.33 -6.53
C VAL A 32 -11.03 -12.08 -5.32
N ILE A 33 -10.52 -10.85 -5.21
CA ILE A 33 -9.91 -10.31 -4.00
C ILE A 33 -11.04 -9.79 -3.12
N ASN A 34 -11.35 -10.49 -2.02
CA ASN A 34 -12.43 -10.12 -1.10
C ASN A 34 -11.86 -9.40 0.13
N LEU A 35 -12.30 -8.15 0.32
CA LEU A 35 -11.85 -7.22 1.34
C LEU A 35 -12.96 -7.06 2.39
N SER A 36 -12.88 -7.85 3.45
CA SER A 36 -13.74 -7.77 4.64
C SER A 36 -13.45 -6.50 5.45
N VAL A 37 -14.47 -5.66 5.59
CA VAL A 37 -14.44 -4.45 6.42
C VAL A 37 -14.34 -4.82 7.91
N THR A 38 -15.08 -5.84 8.34
CA THR A 38 -15.15 -6.28 9.74
C THR A 38 -13.83 -6.83 10.25
N ASN A 39 -13.10 -7.55 9.39
CA ASN A 39 -11.80 -8.12 9.71
C ASN A 39 -10.63 -7.21 9.31
N ALA A 40 -10.91 -6.01 8.78
CA ALA A 40 -9.91 -5.10 8.21
C ALA A 40 -8.91 -5.83 7.30
N SER A 41 -9.43 -6.73 6.45
CA SER A 41 -8.58 -7.59 5.62
C SER A 41 -7.87 -6.78 4.54
N ARG A 42 -6.64 -7.16 4.26
CA ARG A 42 -5.78 -6.47 3.29
C ARG A 42 -5.15 -7.49 2.37
N PHE A 43 -5.15 -7.20 1.09
CA PHE A 43 -4.43 -7.96 0.09
C PHE A 43 -3.28 -7.11 -0.42
N ILE A 44 -2.06 -7.66 -0.48
CA ILE A 44 -0.89 -6.87 -0.84
C ILE A 44 -0.09 -7.53 -1.95
N LEU A 45 0.60 -6.68 -2.72
CA LEU A 45 1.61 -7.03 -3.70
C LEU A 45 2.92 -6.38 -3.24
N ILE A 46 3.98 -7.18 -3.11
CA ILE A 46 5.32 -6.71 -2.76
C ILE A 46 6.26 -7.02 -3.92
N GLY A 47 6.87 -5.98 -4.47
CA GLY A 47 7.82 -6.08 -5.57
C GLY A 47 8.23 -4.70 -6.05
N THR A 48 9.01 -4.66 -7.11
CA THR A 48 9.28 -3.43 -7.86
C THR A 48 8.03 -2.96 -8.61
N LYS A 49 8.04 -1.70 -9.05
CA LYS A 49 6.96 -1.14 -9.89
C LYS A 49 6.68 -2.00 -11.10
N SER A 50 7.72 -2.44 -11.81
CA SER A 50 7.59 -3.26 -13.02
C SER A 50 6.92 -4.60 -12.70
N GLU A 51 7.38 -5.31 -11.66
CA GLU A 51 6.79 -6.60 -11.26
C GLU A 51 5.32 -6.46 -10.84
N ILE A 52 4.98 -5.40 -10.09
CA ILE A 52 3.61 -5.16 -9.65
C ILE A 52 2.71 -4.82 -10.84
N LEU A 53 3.13 -3.92 -11.73
CA LEU A 53 2.34 -3.56 -12.91
C LEU A 53 2.22 -4.72 -13.90
N GLU A 54 3.22 -5.58 -14.02
CA GLU A 54 3.15 -6.82 -14.81
C GLU A 54 2.11 -7.77 -14.20
N TRP A 55 2.16 -7.99 -12.89
CA TRP A 55 1.18 -8.84 -12.21
C TRP A 55 -0.26 -8.33 -12.38
N LEU A 56 -0.49 -7.03 -12.25
CA LEU A 56 -1.83 -6.44 -12.46
C LEU A 56 -2.33 -6.66 -13.90
N ARG A 57 -1.44 -6.54 -14.89
CA ARG A 57 -1.77 -6.77 -16.29
C ARG A 57 -2.15 -8.22 -16.55
N ASP A 58 -1.36 -9.15 -16.03
CA ASP A 58 -1.57 -10.59 -16.23
C ASP A 58 -2.85 -11.10 -15.55
N HIS A 59 -3.27 -10.44 -14.46
CA HIS A 59 -4.45 -10.82 -13.68
C HIS A 59 -5.60 -9.81 -13.83
N SER A 60 -5.71 -9.21 -15.02
CA SER A 60 -6.70 -8.18 -15.33
C SER A 60 -8.17 -8.58 -15.10
N THR A 61 -8.49 -9.87 -15.10
CA THR A 61 -9.85 -10.38 -14.87
C THR A 61 -10.24 -10.48 -13.39
N VAL A 62 -9.29 -10.33 -12.46
CA VAL A 62 -9.55 -10.46 -11.02
C VAL A 62 -10.43 -9.32 -10.55
N ILE A 63 -11.48 -9.64 -9.79
CA ILE A 63 -12.45 -8.67 -9.27
C ILE A 63 -12.02 -8.21 -7.87
N ILE A 64 -12.11 -6.92 -7.59
CA ILE A 64 -11.90 -6.34 -6.27
C ILE A 64 -13.26 -6.15 -5.61
N GLN A 65 -13.54 -6.90 -4.55
CA GLN A 65 -14.81 -6.84 -3.85
C GLN A 65 -14.61 -6.49 -2.39
N THR A 66 -15.49 -5.66 -1.86
CA THR A 66 -15.58 -5.37 -0.42
C THR A 66 -16.80 -6.07 0.16
N SER A 67 -16.65 -6.61 1.38
CA SER A 67 -17.74 -7.26 2.10
C SER A 67 -17.82 -6.73 3.53
N LEU A 68 -19.05 -6.50 4.01
CA LEU A 68 -19.31 -6.05 5.38
C LEU A 68 -19.84 -7.19 6.25
N PHE A 69 -20.67 -8.06 5.66
CA PHE A 69 -21.29 -9.20 6.31
C PHE A 69 -21.05 -10.45 5.48
N ASP A 70 -21.08 -11.62 6.13
CA ASP A 70 -21.06 -12.91 5.44
C ASP A 70 -22.36 -13.12 4.62
N ASN A 71 -23.45 -12.48 5.03
CA ASN A 71 -24.71 -12.43 4.29
C ASN A 71 -25.03 -10.99 3.81
N PRO A 72 -25.06 -10.73 2.49
CA PRO A 72 -25.36 -9.40 1.95
C PRO A 72 -26.78 -8.90 2.30
N ASP A 73 -27.71 -9.79 2.63
CA ASP A 73 -29.08 -9.43 3.01
C ASP A 73 -29.23 -9.09 4.50
N GLU A 74 -28.15 -9.21 5.29
CA GLU A 74 -28.19 -8.98 6.74
C GLU A 74 -28.49 -7.52 7.09
N ALA A 75 -28.05 -6.58 6.24
CA ALA A 75 -28.36 -5.16 6.42
C ALA A 75 -28.42 -4.42 5.06
N PRO A 76 -29.53 -4.53 4.31
CA PRO A 76 -29.67 -3.95 2.96
C PRO A 76 -29.64 -2.41 2.93
N HIS A 77 -29.82 -1.78 4.10
CA HIS A 77 -29.75 -0.32 4.27
C HIS A 77 -28.33 0.20 4.49
N ILE A 78 -27.35 -0.69 4.70
CA ILE A 78 -25.95 -0.30 4.93
C ILE A 78 -25.21 -0.26 3.59
N LYS A 79 -24.62 0.90 3.29
CA LYS A 79 -23.77 1.05 2.11
C LYS A 79 -22.42 0.37 2.37
N ILE A 80 -22.15 -0.72 1.66
CA ILE A 80 -20.83 -1.37 1.67
C ILE A 80 -19.80 -0.37 1.11
N PRO A 81 -18.67 -0.14 1.79
CA PRO A 81 -17.66 0.81 1.33
C PRO A 81 -16.98 0.37 0.03
N ASP A 82 -16.40 1.32 -0.67
CA ASP A 82 -15.52 1.05 -1.81
C ASP A 82 -14.15 0.56 -1.32
N ALA A 83 -13.28 0.17 -2.26
CA ALA A 83 -11.92 -0.24 -1.95
C ALA A 83 -10.94 0.92 -2.11
N VAL A 84 -9.82 0.81 -1.41
CA VAL A 84 -8.68 1.71 -1.50
C VAL A 84 -7.49 0.90 -1.98
N ILE A 85 -6.72 1.53 -2.88
CA ILE A 85 -5.42 1.06 -3.33
C ILE A 85 -4.38 2.06 -2.85
N ASP A 86 -3.53 1.60 -1.93
CA ASP A 86 -2.48 2.40 -1.34
C ASP A 86 -1.12 1.90 -1.81
N LEU A 87 -0.28 2.83 -2.24
CA LEU A 87 1.14 2.55 -2.40
C LEU A 87 1.89 2.93 -1.12
N LEU A 88 2.61 1.96 -0.57
CA LEU A 88 3.32 2.02 0.70
C LEU A 88 4.78 1.55 0.54
N PRO A 89 5.71 2.02 1.38
CA PRO A 89 7.08 1.51 1.37
C PRO A 89 7.12 0.06 1.87
N CYS A 90 8.04 -0.76 1.35
CA CYS A 90 8.23 -2.12 1.83
C CYS A 90 9.16 -2.12 3.06
N TYR A 91 8.66 -2.52 4.21
CA TYR A 91 9.48 -2.72 5.41
C TYR A 91 9.92 -4.18 5.48
N GLY A 92 11.20 -4.43 5.15
CA GLY A 92 11.80 -5.76 5.26
C GLY A 92 11.97 -6.21 6.71
N SER A 93 11.81 -7.52 6.94
CA SER A 93 11.70 -8.17 8.24
C SER A 93 12.94 -8.17 9.16
N GLU A 94 14.05 -7.49 8.83
CA GLU A 94 15.26 -7.54 9.68
C GLU A 94 16.09 -6.25 9.81
N ALA A 95 15.84 -5.19 9.04
CA ALA A 95 16.76 -4.04 9.03
C ALA A 95 16.18 -2.69 9.45
N HIS A 96 14.87 -2.49 9.40
CA HIS A 96 14.32 -1.18 9.69
C HIS A 96 12.95 -1.27 10.39
N GLN A 97 12.98 -1.34 11.72
CA GLN A 97 11.94 -0.66 12.50
C GLN A 97 12.11 0.84 12.23
N LYS A 98 11.70 1.29 11.03
CA LYS A 98 11.61 2.73 10.76
C LYS A 98 10.58 3.28 11.72
N SER A 99 10.97 4.29 12.49
CA SER A 99 10.00 5.05 13.30
C SER A 99 8.90 5.56 12.37
N PHE A 100 7.65 5.69 12.87
CA PHE A 100 6.58 6.39 12.15
C PHE A 100 7.06 7.75 11.56
N LEU A 101 7.99 8.43 12.24
CA LEU A 101 8.60 9.67 11.78
C LEU A 101 9.52 9.53 10.54
N GLU A 102 10.04 8.34 10.27
CA GLU A 102 10.79 8.04 9.04
C GLU A 102 9.85 7.62 7.90
N THR A 103 8.62 7.20 8.22
CA THR A 103 7.52 6.95 7.26
C THR A 103 7.00 8.24 6.64
N ILE A 104 6.92 9.31 7.43
CA ILE A 104 6.40 10.62 7.00
C ILE A 104 7.42 11.50 6.28
N ASN A 105 8.69 11.08 6.23
CA ASN A 105 9.72 11.86 5.57
C ASN A 105 9.75 11.50 4.08
N PRO A 106 9.33 12.42 3.18
CA PRO A 106 9.32 12.14 1.76
C PRO A 106 10.69 11.75 1.21
N LEU A 107 11.76 12.20 1.89
CA LEU A 107 13.16 11.97 1.54
C LEU A 107 13.69 10.57 1.86
N ALA A 108 12.96 9.78 2.66
CA ALA A 108 13.32 8.42 3.07
C ALA A 108 12.62 7.32 2.25
N HIS A 109 11.95 7.75 1.18
CA HIS A 109 11.14 6.91 0.31
C HIS A 109 12.01 6.15 -0.73
N PRO A 110 11.80 4.84 -0.90
CA PRO A 110 12.58 4.03 -1.82
C PRO A 110 12.12 4.28 -3.27
N ASP A 111 13.06 4.35 -4.22
CA ASP A 111 12.74 4.45 -5.64
C ASP A 111 12.17 3.11 -6.13
N PRO A 112 10.88 3.03 -6.48
CA PRO A 112 10.22 1.75 -6.79
C PRO A 112 10.68 1.15 -8.12
N THR A 113 11.50 1.84 -8.91
CA THR A 113 12.14 1.27 -10.10
C THR A 113 13.24 0.28 -9.74
N THR A 114 13.88 0.45 -8.57
CA THR A 114 15.01 -0.37 -8.11
C THR A 114 14.76 -1.05 -6.77
N GLU A 115 13.88 -0.48 -5.95
CA GLU A 115 13.54 -0.97 -4.62
C GLU A 115 12.13 -1.55 -4.58
N SER A 116 11.92 -2.51 -3.69
CA SER A 116 10.60 -3.10 -3.49
C SER A 116 9.68 -2.15 -2.74
N VAL A 117 8.44 -2.07 -3.20
CA VAL A 117 7.35 -1.36 -2.55
C VAL A 117 6.17 -2.29 -2.34
N ARG A 118 5.18 -1.82 -1.57
CA ARG A 118 3.97 -2.54 -1.22
C ARG A 118 2.77 -1.83 -1.83
N LEU A 119 2.07 -2.48 -2.74
CA LEU A 119 0.74 -2.05 -3.17
C LEU A 119 -0.30 -2.79 -2.32
N GLU A 120 -1.18 -2.06 -1.64
CA GLU A 120 -2.17 -2.60 -0.71
C GLU A 120 -3.58 -2.32 -1.18
N PHE A 121 -4.40 -3.37 -1.21
CA PHE A 121 -5.84 -3.32 -1.40
C PHE A 121 -6.53 -3.52 -0.05
N ARG A 122 -7.43 -2.61 0.30
CA ARG A 122 -8.22 -2.68 1.54
C ARG A 122 -9.57 -2.01 1.37
N ALA A 123 -10.50 -2.27 2.28
CA ALA A 123 -11.74 -1.49 2.30
C ALA A 123 -11.48 -0.06 2.82
N ILE A 124 -12.27 0.92 2.33
CA ILE A 124 -12.28 2.26 2.91
C ILE A 124 -12.62 2.17 4.39
N ASN A 125 -11.84 2.87 5.21
CA ASN A 125 -12.09 3.10 6.61
C ASN A 125 -12.05 4.61 6.88
N PRO A 126 -13.21 5.30 6.93
CA PRO A 126 -13.26 6.76 7.03
C PRO A 126 -12.46 7.32 8.21
N LYS A 127 -12.42 6.62 9.34
CA LYS A 127 -11.67 7.06 10.53
C LYS A 127 -10.17 7.12 10.31
N LEU A 128 -9.62 6.15 9.58
CA LEU A 128 -8.19 6.10 9.27
C LEU A 128 -7.87 6.92 8.02
N ASP A 129 -8.78 6.93 7.06
CA ASP A 129 -8.56 7.53 5.76
C ASP A 129 -8.58 9.05 5.79
N ASP A 130 -9.38 9.65 6.68
CA ASP A 130 -9.42 11.09 6.91
C ASP A 130 -8.22 11.60 7.73
N GLU A 131 -7.54 10.72 8.48
CA GLU A 131 -6.41 11.07 9.35
C GLU A 131 -5.03 10.83 8.70
N ILE A 132 -4.95 9.94 7.68
CA ILE A 132 -3.69 9.52 7.08
C ILE A 132 -3.52 10.14 5.69
N ASP A 133 -2.71 11.20 5.62
CA ASP A 133 -2.27 11.89 4.38
C ASP A 133 -0.93 11.33 3.84
N GLU A 134 -0.42 10.24 4.42
CA GLU A 134 0.99 9.81 4.36
C GLU A 134 1.27 8.66 3.38
N GLN A 135 0.57 8.63 2.24
CA GLN A 135 0.70 7.56 1.25
C GLN A 135 1.32 8.10 -0.04
N TYR A 136 2.13 7.28 -0.73
CA TYR A 136 2.75 7.68 -2.01
C TYR A 136 1.70 8.13 -3.01
N PHE A 137 0.64 7.33 -3.09
CA PHE A 137 -0.65 7.74 -3.60
C PHE A 137 -1.72 6.82 -3.03
N ARG A 138 -2.93 7.37 -2.97
CA ARG A 138 -4.16 6.66 -2.67
C ARG A 138 -5.07 6.72 -3.89
N LEU A 139 -5.62 5.58 -4.28
CA LEU A 139 -6.69 5.52 -5.26
C LEU A 139 -7.93 4.90 -4.62
N VAL A 140 -9.07 5.57 -4.74
CA VAL A 140 -10.37 5.00 -4.35
C VAL A 140 -10.99 4.34 -5.57
N VAL A 141 -11.28 3.05 -5.45
CA VAL A 141 -11.84 2.25 -6.54
C VAL A 141 -13.18 1.67 -6.13
N GLU A 142 -14.18 1.85 -6.99
CA GLU A 142 -15.52 1.29 -6.78
C GLU A 142 -15.45 -0.23 -6.64
N ARG A 143 -16.20 -0.76 -5.67
CA ARG A 143 -16.28 -2.21 -5.45
C ARG A 143 -16.85 -2.92 -6.69
N GLY A 144 -16.37 -4.13 -6.95
CA GLY A 144 -16.80 -4.96 -8.08
C GLY A 144 -16.07 -4.67 -9.38
N LYS A 145 -15.17 -3.67 -9.42
CA LYS A 145 -14.28 -3.45 -10.56
C LYS A 145 -13.24 -4.55 -10.67
N THR A 146 -12.88 -4.85 -11.91
CA THR A 146 -11.75 -5.73 -12.24
C THR A 146 -10.41 -4.98 -12.15
N ILE A 147 -9.32 -5.71 -11.98
CA ILE A 147 -7.96 -5.14 -12.04
C ILE A 147 -7.71 -4.46 -13.38
N GLY A 148 -8.20 -5.01 -14.49
CA GLY A 148 -8.05 -4.42 -15.82
C GLY A 148 -8.69 -3.03 -15.92
N GLU A 149 -9.85 -2.83 -15.30
CA GLU A 149 -10.56 -1.54 -15.30
C GLU A 149 -9.85 -0.44 -14.50
N ILE A 150 -9.03 -0.80 -13.52
CA ILE A 150 -8.30 0.15 -12.68
C ILE A 150 -6.81 0.25 -13.04
N TYR A 151 -6.33 -0.57 -13.98
CA TYR A 151 -4.91 -0.69 -14.29
C TYR A 151 -4.31 0.64 -14.75
N ASP A 152 -4.90 1.26 -15.76
CA ASP A 152 -4.41 2.53 -16.32
C ASP A 152 -4.46 3.65 -15.27
N GLU A 153 -5.51 3.69 -14.45
CA GLU A 153 -5.65 4.67 -13.38
C GLU A 153 -4.55 4.48 -12.32
N THR A 154 -4.29 3.24 -11.92
CA THR A 154 -3.24 2.87 -10.97
C THR A 154 -1.85 3.21 -11.53
N ALA A 155 -1.56 2.84 -12.77
CA ALA A 155 -0.28 3.11 -13.42
C ALA A 155 -0.03 4.62 -13.57
N ASN A 156 -1.04 5.36 -14.04
CA ASN A 156 -0.96 6.81 -14.20
C ASN A 156 -0.83 7.54 -12.85
N ALA A 157 -1.50 7.05 -11.79
CA ALA A 157 -1.36 7.61 -10.45
C ALA A 157 0.06 7.39 -9.91
N TRP A 158 0.60 6.19 -10.12
CA TRP A 158 1.97 5.86 -9.72
C TRP A 158 3.02 6.68 -10.49
N ASP A 159 2.84 6.93 -11.79
CA ASP A 159 3.75 7.77 -12.58
C ASP A 159 3.82 9.22 -12.10
N LYS A 160 2.80 9.71 -11.38
CA LYS A 160 2.77 11.06 -10.80
C LYS A 160 3.48 11.16 -9.45
N VAL A 161 3.84 10.03 -8.84
CA VAL A 161 4.54 10.03 -7.55
C VAL A 161 5.97 10.54 -7.76
N VAL A 162 6.34 11.55 -6.99
CA VAL A 162 7.70 12.11 -7.02
C VAL A 162 8.54 11.44 -5.95
N TYR A 163 9.54 10.68 -6.38
CA TYR A 163 10.53 10.07 -5.49
C TYR A 163 11.77 10.96 -5.43
N PRO A 164 12.18 11.45 -4.25
CA PRO A 164 13.43 12.18 -4.13
C PRO A 164 14.61 11.25 -4.45
N SER A 165 15.53 11.74 -5.28
CA SER A 165 16.69 10.94 -5.69
C SER A 165 17.76 10.90 -4.59
N LEU A 166 18.63 9.89 -4.64
CA LEU A 166 19.85 9.83 -3.80
C LEU A 166 20.70 11.11 -3.92
N LEU A 167 20.70 11.75 -5.09
CA LEU A 167 21.41 13.01 -5.33
C LEU A 167 20.77 14.20 -4.60
N ASP A 168 19.44 14.27 -4.56
CA ASP A 168 18.71 15.31 -3.80
C ASP A 168 19.02 15.22 -2.29
N ASN A 169 19.23 13.99 -1.80
CA ASN A 169 19.62 13.74 -0.41
C ASN A 169 21.07 14.13 -0.13
N LEU A 170 22.01 13.82 -1.03
CA LEU A 170 23.42 14.22 -0.88
C LEU A 170 23.62 15.74 -0.95
N VAL A 171 22.92 16.42 -1.84
CA VAL A 171 22.97 17.90 -1.95
C VAL A 171 22.45 18.56 -0.67
N LYS A 172 21.39 18.02 -0.06
CA LYS A 172 20.86 18.56 1.20
C LYS A 172 21.77 18.32 2.40
N ILE A 173 22.44 17.16 2.48
CA ILE A 173 23.43 16.88 3.53
C ILE A 173 24.64 17.81 3.39
N ALA A 174 25.10 18.09 2.16
CA ALA A 174 26.20 19.02 1.90
C ALA A 174 25.85 20.48 2.20
N VAL A 175 24.56 20.84 2.22
CA VAL A 175 24.07 22.20 2.45
C VAL A 175 23.57 22.40 3.90
N ALA A 176 23.49 21.34 4.71
CA ALA A 176 23.17 21.47 6.13
C ALA A 176 24.28 22.27 6.84
N PRO A 177 23.98 23.43 7.45
CA PRO A 177 24.99 24.20 8.14
C PRO A 177 25.50 23.38 9.32
N VAL A 178 26.81 23.18 9.39
CA VAL A 178 27.49 22.64 10.56
C VAL A 178 27.14 23.57 11.73
N GLN A 179 26.19 23.15 12.56
CA GLN A 179 25.99 23.80 13.86
C GLN A 179 27.23 23.49 14.70
N THR A 180 28.19 24.41 14.65
CA THR A 180 29.30 24.46 15.58
C THR A 180 28.71 24.64 16.98
N PHE A 181 28.65 23.55 17.74
CA PHE A 181 28.50 23.60 19.19
C PHE A 181 29.76 24.23 19.77
N ASN A 182 29.74 25.55 19.96
CA ASN A 182 30.69 26.20 20.84
C ASN A 182 30.25 25.97 22.29
N LYS A 183 31.18 25.40 23.07
CA LYS A 183 31.09 25.13 24.51
C LYS A 183 30.99 26.41 25.33
#